data_AF-A0A6M3L2S3-F1
#
_entry.id   AF-A0A6M3L2S3-F1
#
_cell.length_a   1.000
_cell.length_b   1.000
_cell.length_c   1.000
_cell.angle_alpha   90.00
_cell.angle_beta   90.00
_cell.angle_gamma   90.00
#
_symmetry.space_group_name_H-M   'P 1'
#
loop_
_entity.id
_entity.type
_entity.pdbx_description
1 polymer ?
#
loop_
_entity_poly.entity_id
_entity_poly.type
_entity_poly.pdbx_seq_one_letter_code
_entity_poly.pdbx_strand_id
1 'polypeptide(L)'
;MTPAEMNRLIAEKVMGLKTSLNLHTETWWVFQGDCELLYELPDPYHDERDCMRALAVMRKKGWYVCWELDSTGHTVYLNRWDNGWQGAEAVCRPTFCAAACEAMRQAMEKGDDE
;
A
#
# COMPACT_ATOMS: atom_id res chain seq x y z
N MET A 1 5.18 -4.19 -11.91
CA MET A 1 4.37 -3.06 -11.43
C MET A 1 5.30 -1.89 -11.19
N THR A 2 5.01 -0.74 -11.79
CA THR A 2 5.74 0.51 -11.56
C THR A 2 5.35 1.10 -10.19
N PRO A 3 6.16 2.01 -9.61
CA PRO A 3 5.77 2.71 -8.38
C PRO A 3 4.44 3.44 -8.48
N ALA A 4 4.14 4.07 -9.62
CA ALA A 4 2.87 4.77 -9.84
C ALA A 4 1.67 3.80 -9.83
N GLU A 5 1.80 2.64 -10.48
CA GLU A 5 0.78 1.59 -10.44
C GLU A 5 0.58 1.04 -9.02
N MET A 6 1.68 0.86 -8.28
CA MET A 6 1.65 0.43 -6.88
C MET A 6 0.93 1.44 -5.99
N ASN A 7 1.29 2.73 -6.08
CA ASN A 7 0.65 3.80 -5.33
C ASN A 7 -0.86 3.84 -5.57
N ARG A 8 -1.27 3.70 -6.82
CA ARG A 8 -2.70 3.65 -7.19
C ARG A 8 -3.38 2.45 -6.54
N LEU A 9 -2.79 1.27 -6.67
CA LEU A 9 -3.33 0.05 -6.10
C LEU A 9 -3.50 0.16 -4.58
N ILE A 10 -2.49 0.68 -3.87
CA ILE A 10 -2.54 0.90 -2.43
C ILE A 10 -3.61 1.92 -2.07
N ALA A 11 -3.70 3.05 -2.78
CA ALA A 11 -4.73 4.05 -2.55
C ALA A 11 -6.14 3.46 -2.69
N GLU A 12 -6.39 2.67 -3.73
CA GLU A 12 -7.69 2.06 -3.99
C GLU A 12 -8.03 0.94 -3.00
N LYS A 13 -7.13 -0.04 -2.86
CA LYS A 13 -7.43 -1.30 -2.16
C LYS A 13 -7.09 -1.26 -0.68
N VAL A 14 -6.03 -0.56 -0.27
CA VAL A 14 -5.70 -0.37 1.15
C VAL A 14 -6.53 0.77 1.70
N MET A 15 -6.42 1.96 1.12
CA MET A 15 -6.98 3.20 1.68
C MET A 15 -8.45 3.44 1.31
N GLY A 16 -9.02 2.67 0.37
CA GLY A 16 -10.42 2.81 -0.04
C GLY A 16 -10.72 4.08 -0.81
N LEU A 17 -9.71 4.66 -1.47
CA LEU A 17 -9.82 5.91 -2.23
C LEU A 17 -10.34 5.63 -3.64
N LYS A 18 -11.20 6.50 -4.15
CA LYS A 18 -11.56 6.50 -5.58
C LYS A 18 -10.50 7.30 -6.33
N THR A 19 -9.90 6.69 -7.35
CA THR A 19 -8.89 7.35 -8.18
C THR A 19 -9.34 7.46 -9.64
N SER A 20 -8.83 8.47 -10.35
CA SER A 20 -9.01 8.60 -11.79
C SER A 20 -7.74 9.18 -12.44
N LEU A 21 -7.49 8.78 -13.69
CA LEU A 21 -6.39 9.29 -14.48
C LEU A 21 -6.80 10.62 -15.12
N ASN A 22 -6.05 11.68 -14.83
CA ASN A 22 -6.11 12.91 -15.59
C ASN A 22 -5.41 12.68 -16.93
N LEU A 23 -6.20 12.57 -18.00
CA LEU A 23 -5.70 12.30 -19.36
C LEU A 23 -4.89 13.46 -19.97
N HIS A 24 -4.99 14.66 -19.41
CA HIS A 24 -4.25 15.82 -19.92
C HIS A 24 -2.82 15.86 -19.38
N THR A 25 -2.65 15.54 -18.09
CA THR A 25 -1.36 15.60 -17.39
C THR A 25 -0.74 14.23 -17.14
N GLU A 26 -1.45 13.14 -17.48
CA GLU A 26 -1.05 11.76 -17.21
C GLU A 26 -0.79 11.49 -15.71
N THR A 27 -1.51 12.20 -14.83
CA THR A 27 -1.38 12.08 -13.37
C THR A 27 -2.64 11.48 -12.75
N TRP A 28 -2.48 10.72 -11.66
CA TRP A 28 -3.60 10.13 -10.93
C TRP A 28 -4.09 11.07 -9.82
N TRP A 29 -5.42 11.17 -9.66
CA TRP A 29 -6.05 12.04 -8.68
C TRP A 29 -7.05 11.27 -7.82
N VAL A 30 -7.25 11.74 -6.58
CA VAL A 30 -8.23 11.19 -5.63
C VAL A 30 -9.48 12.06 -5.60
N PHE A 31 -10.64 11.39 -5.54
CA PHE A 31 -11.95 12.04 -5.55
C PHE A 31 -12.77 11.72 -4.31
N GLN A 32 -13.55 12.71 -3.84
CA GLN A 32 -14.63 12.51 -2.88
C GLN A 32 -15.96 12.39 -3.62
N GLY A 33 -16.78 11.41 -3.23
CA GLY A 33 -18.10 11.24 -3.84
C GLY A 33 -18.00 10.88 -5.32
N ASP A 34 -18.78 11.58 -6.16
CA ASP A 34 -18.94 11.22 -7.57
C ASP A 34 -18.10 12.10 -8.52
N CYS A 35 -17.67 13.30 -8.11
CA CYS A 35 -16.96 14.24 -9.00
C CYS A 35 -16.08 15.28 -8.29
N GLU A 36 -15.97 15.28 -6.95
CA GLU A 36 -15.21 16.33 -6.26
C GLU A 36 -13.73 15.94 -6.17
N LEU A 37 -12.88 16.73 -6.84
CA LEU A 37 -11.43 16.57 -6.81
C LEU A 37 -10.89 17.00 -5.45
N LEU A 38 -10.19 16.10 -4.78
CA LEU A 38 -9.68 16.36 -3.44
C LEU A 38 -8.21 16.76 -3.45
N TYR A 39 -7.35 15.84 -3.92
CA TYR A 39 -5.90 15.99 -3.92
C TYR A 39 -5.25 14.98 -4.89
N GLU A 40 -3.97 15.18 -5.20
CA GLU A 40 -3.17 14.27 -6.03
C GLU A 40 -3.02 12.89 -5.38
N LEU A 41 -2.78 11.85 -6.18
CA LEU A 41 -2.57 10.50 -5.65
C LEU A 41 -1.44 10.48 -4.59
N PRO A 42 -1.67 9.92 -3.39
CA PRO A 42 -0.62 9.69 -2.41
C PRO A 42 0.55 8.87 -2.98
N ASP A 43 1.77 9.09 -2.50
CA ASP A 43 2.98 8.38 -2.92
C ASP A 43 3.55 7.49 -1.80
N PRO A 44 2.81 6.48 -1.30
CA PRO A 44 3.29 5.63 -0.22
C PRO A 44 4.52 4.80 -0.61
N TYR A 45 4.88 4.68 -1.89
CA TYR A 45 6.08 3.95 -2.31
C TYR A 45 7.38 4.71 -1.97
N HIS A 46 7.36 6.05 -2.02
CA HIS A 46 8.54 6.89 -1.74
C HIS A 46 8.38 7.78 -0.51
N ASP A 47 7.18 8.31 -0.26
CA ASP A 47 6.91 9.23 0.84
C ASP A 47 6.56 8.48 2.13
N GLU A 48 7.32 8.77 3.19
CA GLU A 48 7.18 8.11 4.48
C GLU A 48 5.83 8.41 5.14
N ARG A 49 5.32 9.64 5.01
CA ARG A 49 4.06 10.03 5.65
C ARG A 49 2.89 9.26 5.02
N ASP A 50 2.85 9.18 3.70
CA ASP A 50 1.82 8.42 2.99
C ASP A 50 1.96 6.91 3.22
N CYS A 51 3.19 6.39 3.26
CA CYS A 51 3.46 5.00 3.62
C CYS A 51 2.90 4.67 5.02
N MET A 52 3.23 5.48 6.02
CA MET A 52 2.76 5.27 7.39
C MET A 52 1.25 5.42 7.51
N ARG A 53 0.63 6.31 6.71
CA ARG A 53 -0.84 6.42 6.63
C ARG A 53 -1.47 5.14 6.08
N ALA A 54 -0.91 4.56 5.02
CA ALA A 54 -1.39 3.30 4.45
C ALA A 54 -1.23 2.13 5.45
N LEU A 55 -0.08 2.02 6.11
CA LEU A 55 0.15 1.02 7.16
C LEU A 55 -0.79 1.17 8.36
N ALA A 56 -1.13 2.40 8.75
CA ALA A 56 -2.12 2.65 9.79
C ALA A 56 -3.52 2.14 9.39
N VAL A 57 -3.89 2.21 8.11
CA VAL A 57 -5.13 1.61 7.60
C VAL A 57 -5.06 0.09 7.67
N MET A 58 -3.95 -0.53 7.27
CA MET A 58 -3.74 -1.98 7.41
C MET A 58 -3.89 -2.44 8.86
N ARG A 59 -3.31 -1.68 9.81
CA ARG A 59 -3.45 -1.95 11.25
C ARG A 59 -4.91 -1.89 11.72
N LYS A 60 -5.68 -0.91 11.24
CA LYS A 60 -7.13 -0.84 11.53
C LYS A 60 -7.90 -2.03 10.96
N LYS A 61 -7.41 -2.64 9.87
CA LYS A 61 -7.93 -3.87 9.27
C LYS A 61 -7.38 -5.16 9.93
N GLY A 62 -6.66 -5.06 11.04
CA GLY A 62 -6.15 -6.22 11.78
C GLY A 62 -4.78 -6.75 11.33
N TRP A 63 -4.10 -6.05 10.41
CA TRP A 63 -2.76 -6.42 9.94
C TRP A 63 -1.67 -5.80 10.81
N TYR A 64 -0.75 -6.62 11.29
CA TYR A 64 0.42 -6.21 12.06
C TYR A 64 1.66 -6.20 11.17
N VAL A 65 2.45 -5.16 11.31
CA VAL A 65 3.66 -4.92 10.52
C VAL A 65 4.87 -5.32 11.35
N CYS A 66 5.68 -6.23 10.83
CA CYS A 66 7.04 -6.48 11.30
C CYS A 66 8.01 -6.20 10.16
N TRP A 67 9.24 -5.82 10.46
CA TRP A 67 10.24 -5.56 9.42
C TRP A 67 11.64 -5.86 9.91
N GLU A 68 12.52 -6.17 8.95
CA GLU A 68 13.93 -6.41 9.14
C GLU A 68 14.72 -5.55 8.15
N LEU A 69 15.92 -5.14 8.55
CA LEU A 69 16.86 -4.40 7.71
C LEU A 69 18.20 -5.11 7.74
N ASP A 70 18.70 -5.46 6.55
CA ASP A 70 20.02 -6.04 6.36
C ASP A 70 20.81 -5.27 5.29
N SER A 71 21.98 -5.80 4.91
CA SER A 71 22.85 -5.18 3.89
C SER A 71 22.26 -5.20 2.48
N THR A 72 21.22 -5.99 2.24
CA THR A 72 20.55 -6.14 0.94
C THR A 72 19.32 -5.26 0.82
N GLY A 73 18.69 -4.89 1.95
CA GLY A 73 17.63 -3.90 2.01
C GLY A 73 16.66 -4.13 3.15
N HIS A 74 15.42 -3.71 2.93
CA HIS A 74 14.33 -3.84 3.87
C HIS A 74 13.44 -5.02 3.50
N THR A 75 13.11 -5.85 4.48
CA THR A 75 12.10 -6.89 4.36
C THR A 75 10.93 -6.54 5.27
N VAL A 76 9.70 -6.59 4.75
CA VAL A 76 8.49 -6.24 5.50
C VAL A 76 7.52 -7.42 5.49
N TYR A 77 7.04 -7.76 6.67
CA TYR A 77 6.07 -8.80 6.95
C TYR A 77 4.77 -8.18 7.42
N LEU A 78 3.67 -8.55 6.77
CA LEU A 78 2.32 -8.23 7.24
C LEU A 78 1.62 -9.51 7.67
N ASN A 79 1.16 -9.55 8.92
CA ASN A 79 0.50 -10.72 9.49
C ASN A 79 -0.87 -10.34 10.06
N ARG A 80 -1.88 -11.17 9.82
CA ARG A 80 -3.21 -11.04 10.42
C ARG A 80 -3.42 -12.14 11.47
N TRP A 81 -4.02 -11.83 12.63
CA TRP A 81 -4.22 -12.78 13.74
C TRP A 81 -5.64 -13.36 13.71
N ASP A 82 -6.02 -13.94 12.59
CA ASP A 82 -7.37 -14.48 12.39
C ASP A 82 -7.20 -15.97 12.05
N ASN A 83 -7.33 -16.85 13.05
CA ASN A 83 -7.35 -18.32 12.94
C ASN A 83 -6.14 -19.04 12.28
N GLY A 84 -5.01 -18.36 12.05
CA GLY A 84 -3.78 -18.97 11.54
C GLY A 84 -2.80 -17.92 11.02
N TRP A 85 -1.60 -18.35 10.60
CA TRP A 85 -0.65 -17.44 9.96
C TRP A 85 -1.11 -17.12 8.53
N GLN A 86 -1.75 -15.97 8.35
CA GLN A 86 -1.95 -15.35 7.04
C GLN A 86 -0.94 -14.22 6.88
N GLY A 87 0.28 -14.59 6.47
CA GLY A 87 1.39 -13.66 6.28
C GLY A 87 1.57 -13.27 4.81
N ALA A 88 1.87 -12.00 4.56
CA ALA A 88 2.42 -11.51 3.32
C ALA A 88 3.84 -11.01 3.55
N GLU A 89 4.76 -11.37 2.67
CA GLU A 89 6.19 -11.11 2.82
C GLU A 89 6.72 -10.43 1.57
N ALA A 90 7.12 -9.16 1.70
CA ALA A 90 7.92 -8.52 0.67
C ALA A 90 9.39 -8.61 1.03
N VAL A 91 10.10 -9.46 0.30
CA VAL A 91 11.53 -9.65 0.44
C VAL A 91 12.29 -8.49 -0.20
N CYS A 92 13.18 -7.88 0.58
CA CYS A 92 14.33 -7.09 0.15
C CYS A 92 14.05 -5.98 -0.89
N ARG A 93 13.56 -4.82 -0.42
CA ARG A 93 13.51 -3.57 -1.21
C ARG A 93 14.49 -2.52 -0.72
N PRO A 94 14.94 -1.59 -1.58
CA PRO A 94 15.89 -0.55 -1.18
C PRO A 94 15.39 0.33 -0.04
N THR A 95 14.08 0.57 0.05
CA THR A 95 13.46 1.39 1.09
C THR A 95 12.39 0.60 1.84
N PHE A 96 12.17 0.98 3.10
CA PHE A 96 11.08 0.47 3.92
C PHE A 96 9.72 0.66 3.22
N CYS A 97 9.45 1.86 2.68
CA CYS A 97 8.18 2.18 2.02
C CYS A 97 7.91 1.28 0.80
N ALA A 98 8.93 1.02 -0.02
CA ALA A 98 8.81 0.13 -1.16
C ALA A 98 8.52 -1.32 -0.72
N ALA A 99 9.20 -1.81 0.33
CA ALA A 99 8.93 -3.14 0.90
C ALA A 99 7.52 -3.21 1.50
N ALA A 100 7.10 -2.19 2.24
CA ALA A 100 5.78 -2.10 2.83
C ALA A 100 4.67 -2.12 1.78
N CYS A 101 4.78 -1.34 0.71
CA CYS A 101 3.84 -1.35 -0.40
C CYS A 101 3.72 -2.72 -1.07
N GLU A 102 4.84 -3.42 -1.28
CA GLU A 102 4.82 -4.77 -1.82
C GLU A 102 4.18 -5.78 -0.86
N ALA A 103 4.44 -5.67 0.44
CA ALA A 103 3.83 -6.55 1.43
C ALA A 103 2.31 -6.31 1.49
N MET A 104 1.88 -5.04 1.42
CA MET A 104 0.47 -4.67 1.34
C MET A 104 -0.19 -5.23 0.08
N ARG A 105 0.46 -5.15 -1.08
CA ARG A 105 -0.03 -5.76 -2.33
C ARG A 105 -0.28 -7.26 -2.17
N GLN A 106 0.71 -7.98 -1.67
CA GLN A 106 0.59 -9.42 -1.45
C GLN A 106 -0.47 -9.78 -0.41
N ALA A 107 -0.62 -8.97 0.65
CA ALA A 107 -1.66 -9.16 1.67
C ALA A 107 -3.06 -9.06 1.07
N MET A 108 -3.26 -8.15 0.11
CA MET A 108 -4.53 -8.01 -0.61
C MET A 108 -4.81 -9.19 -1.53
N GLU A 109 -3.80 -9.68 -2.25
CA GLU A 109 -3.95 -10.87 -3.12
C GLU A 109 -4.34 -12.13 -2.35
N LYS A 110 -3.94 -12.24 -1.07
CA LYS A 110 -4.29 -13.38 -0.20
C LYS A 110 -5.61 -13.21 0.55
N GLY A 111 -6.14 -11.99 0.62
CA GLY A 111 -7.32 -11.64 1.42
C GLY A 111 -8.64 -11.58 0.63
N ASP A 112 -8.61 -11.77 -0.68
CA ASP A 112 -9.79 -11.72 -1.57
C ASP A 112 -10.51 -13.09 -1.72
N ASP A 113 -10.11 -14.11 -0.95
CA ASP A 113 -10.66 -15.50 -1.02
C ASP A 113 -11.83 -15.80 -0.04
N GLU A 114 -12.40 -14.81 0.65
CA GLU A 114 -13.54 -14.98 1.58
C GLU A 114 -14.81 -14.21 1.17
#